data_AF-A0A7J4FCS1-F1
#
_entry.id   AF-A0A7J4FCS1-F1
#
_cell.length_a   1.000
_cell.length_b   1.000
_cell.length_c   1.000
_cell.angle_alpha   90.00
_cell.angle_beta   90.00
_cell.angle_gamma   90.00
#
_symmetry.space_group_name_H-M   'P 1'
#
loop_
_entity.id
_entity.type
_entity.pdbx_description
1 polymer ?
#
loop_
_entity_poly.entity_id
_entity_poly.type
_entity_poly.pdbx_seq_one_letter_code
_entity_poly.pdbx_strand_id
1 'polypeptide(L)' 'MSKSEITRRAVKEVLEKDENVLLAYLFGSAARGTTQPISDVDVAVLLRDNSLERQADIL' A
#
# COMPACT_ATOMS: atom_id res chain seq x y z
N MET A 1 -0.20 16.99 -10.62
CA MET A 1 -0.43 15.62 -10.13
C MET A 1 -1.70 15.59 -9.31
N SER A 2 -2.56 14.60 -9.53
CA SER A 2 -3.78 14.42 -8.73
C SER A 2 -3.45 13.94 -7.31
N LYS A 3 -4.35 14.18 -6.34
CA LYS A 3 -4.24 13.65 -4.97
C LYS A 3 -3.94 12.14 -4.96
N SER A 4 -4.62 11.38 -5.82
CA SER A 4 -4.44 9.93 -5.96
C SER A 4 -3.01 9.55 -6.38
N GLU A 5 -2.39 10.29 -7.30
CA GLU A 5 -1.02 10.01 -7.74
C GLU A 5 0.00 10.28 -6.63
N ILE A 6 -0.21 11.34 -5.85
CA ILE A 6 0.64 11.67 -4.70
C ILE A 6 0.56 10.56 -3.65
N THR A 7 -0.65 10.12 -3.31
CA THR A 7 -0.85 9.02 -2.35
C THR A 7 -0.18 7.73 -2.82
N ARG A 8 -0.37 7.32 -4.08
CA ARG A 8 0.26 6.10 -4.60
C ARG A 8 1.78 6.16 -4.56
N ARG A 9 2.38 7.31 -4.87
CA ARG A 9 3.83 7.48 -4.79
C ARG A 9 4.35 7.40 -3.36
N ALA A 10 3.68 8.06 -2.42
CA ALA A 10 4.06 8.01 -1.00
C ALA A 10 4.01 6.57 -0.46
N VAL A 11 2.93 5.84 -0.75
CA VAL A 11 2.79 4.43 -0.35
C VAL A 11 3.89 3.57 -0.97
N LYS A 12 4.18 3.75 -2.26
CA LYS A 12 5.27 3.04 -2.93
C LYS A 12 6.62 3.31 -2.26
N GLU A 13 6.96 4.57 -2.01
CA GLU A 13 8.25 4.96 -1.42
C GLU A 13 8.45 4.43 0.00
N VAL A 14 7.37 4.25 0.78
CA VAL A 14 7.44 3.64 2.11
C VAL A 14 7.65 2.13 2.00
N LEU A 15 6.83 1.44 1.21
CA LEU A 15 6.87 -0.02 1.11
C LEU A 15 8.14 -0.53 0.39
N GLU A 16 8.72 0.23 -0.54
CA GLU A 16 9.97 -0.15 -1.21
C GLU A 16 11.19 -0.11 -0.29
N LYS A 17 11.14 0.62 0.82
CA LYS A 17 12.27 0.76 1.76
C LYS A 17 12.26 -0.29 2.87
N ASP A 18 11.16 -0.98 3.06
CA ASP A 18 11.02 -2.00 4.10
C ASP A 18 11.51 -3.36 3.57
N GLU A 19 12.63 -3.84 4.11
CA GLU A 19 13.23 -5.13 3.73
C GLU A 19 12.36 -6.35 4.09
N ASN A 20 11.40 -6.17 5.00
CA ASN A 20 10.42 -7.20 5.33
C ASN A 20 9.32 -7.33 4.27
N VAL A 21 9.11 -6.32 3.40
CA VAL A 21 8.13 -6.37 2.33
C VAL A 21 8.68 -7.15 1.14
N LEU A 22 8.04 -8.27 0.79
CA LEU A 22 8.37 -9.06 -0.40
C LEU A 22 7.59 -8.62 -1.64
N LEU A 23 6.34 -8.20 -1.44
CA LEU A 23 5.43 -7.79 -2.50
C LEU A 23 4.37 -6.85 -1.92
N ALA A 24 4.02 -5.82 -2.67
CA ALA A 24 2.85 -5.00 -2.41
C ALA A 24 2.04 -4.87 -3.71
N TYR A 25 0.73 -5.12 -3.66
CA TYR A 25 -0.13 -4.91 -4.82
C TYR A 25 -1.34 -4.05 -4.46
N LEU A 26 -1.64 -3.11 -5.36
CA LEU A 26 -2.80 -2.25 -5.30
C LEU A 26 -4.05 -3.07 -5.64
N PHE A 27 -5.08 -2.99 -4.80
CA PHE A 27 -6.39 -3.55 -5.09
C PHE A 27 -7.49 -2.49 -4.88
N GLY A 28 -8.73 -2.93 -4.77
CA GLY A 28 -9.83 -2.03 -4.44
C GLY A 28 -10.23 -1.08 -5.58
N SER A 29 -10.87 0.03 -5.21
CA SER A 29 -11.46 0.99 -6.15
C SER A 29 -10.41 1.67 -7.03
N ALA A 30 -9.23 1.92 -6.47
CA ALA A 30 -8.07 2.50 -7.13
C ALA A 30 -7.53 1.59 -8.26
N ALA A 31 -7.48 0.27 -8.04
CA ALA A 31 -7.10 -0.69 -9.07
C ALA A 31 -8.17 -0.84 -10.16
N ARG A 32 -9.45 -0.73 -9.79
CA ARG A 32 -10.59 -0.87 -10.72
C ARG A 32 -10.93 0.40 -11.52
N GLY A 33 -10.28 1.53 -11.24
CA GLY A 33 -10.61 2.81 -11.87
C GLY A 33 -11.96 3.41 -11.42
N THR A 34 -12.43 3.03 -10.23
CA THR A 34 -13.75 3.44 -9.67
C THR A 34 -13.61 4.35 -8.44
N THR A 35 -12.42 4.94 -8.25
CA THR A 35 -12.10 5.90 -7.18
C THR A 35 -13.00 7.14 -7.21
N GLN A 36 -13.48 7.55 -6.03
CA GLN A 36 -14.19 8.80 -5.77
C GLN A 36 -13.25 9.79 -5.04
N PRO A 37 -13.61 11.10 -4.94
CA PRO A 37 -12.74 12.10 -4.30
C PRO A 37 -12.33 11.80 -2.84
N ILE A 38 -13.18 11.06 -2.13
CA ILE A 38 -12.97 10.64 -0.74
C ILE A 38 -12.41 9.23 -0.60
N SER A 39 -12.21 8.51 -1.71
CA SER A 39 -11.71 7.14 -1.66
C SER A 39 -10.30 7.07 -1.08
N ASP A 40 -10.08 6.02 -0.32
CA ASP A 40 -8.79 5.54 0.17
C ASP A 40 -8.06 4.69 -0.90
N VAL A 41 -6.92 4.14 -0.49
CA VAL A 41 -6.07 3.29 -1.33
C VAL A 41 -5.84 1.98 -0.58
N ASP A 42 -6.30 0.88 -1.16
CA ASP A 42 -6.15 -0.47 -0.61
C ASP A 42 -4.87 -1.13 -1.14
N VAL A 43 -3.98 -1.55 -0.24
CA VAL A 43 -2.76 -2.28 -0.60
C VAL A 43 -2.65 -3.56 0.22
N ALA A 44 -2.44 -4.67 -0.47
CA ALA A 44 -2.15 -5.95 0.16
C ALA A 44 -0.63 -6.14 0.15
N VAL A 45 -0.07 -6.50 1.29
CA VAL A 45 1.37 -6.61 1.49
C VAL A 45 1.71 -8.04 1.91
N LEU A 46 2.67 -8.65 1.22
CA LEU A 46 3.26 -9.93 1.57
C LEU A 46 4.59 -9.69 2.27
N LEU A 47 4.74 -10.27 3.45
CA LEU A 47 5.93 -10.10 4.28
C LEU A 47 6.82 -11.33 4.26
N ARG A 48 8.12 -11.10 4.47
CA ARG A 48 9.11 -12.15 4.69
C ARG A 48 8.91 -12.79 6.04
N ASP A 49 8.77 -11.97 7.08
CA ASP A 49 8.36 -12.34 8.43
C ASP A 49 6.96 -11.78 8.68
N ASN A 50 5.99 -12.69 8.80
CA ASN A 50 4.58 -12.39 9.04
C ASN A 50 4.12 -12.78 10.44
N SER A 51 5.04 -12.87 11.41
CA SER A 51 4.68 -12.94 12.83
C SER A 51 3.79 -11.76 13.24
N LEU A 52 2.96 -11.94 14.27
CA LEU A 52 2.02 -10.91 14.71
C LEU A 52 2.74 -9.62 15.12
N GLU A 53 3.91 -9.77 15.73
CA GLU A 53 4.79 -8.69 16.13
C GLU A 53 5.22 -7.85 14.92
N ARG A 54 5.60 -8.51 13.81
CA ARG A 54 6.05 -7.85 12.58
C ARG A 54 4.93 -7.31 11.70
N GLN A 55 3.72 -7.86 11.81
CA GLN A 55 2.56 -7.29 11.12
C GLN A 55 2.22 -5.89 11.64
N ALA A 56 2.46 -5.62 12.92
CA ALA A 56 2.19 -4.32 13.53
C ALA A 56 3.16 -3.22 13.05
N ASP A 57 4.36 -3.57 12.59
CA ASP A 57 5.37 -2.60 12.11
C ASP A 57 4.94 -1.88 10.82
N ILE A 58 3.90 -2.39 10.14
CA ILE A 58 3.40 -1.89 8.84
C ILE A 58 2.15 -1.02 8.98
N LEU A 59 1.55 -0.97 10.17
CA LEU A 59 0.36 -0.17 10.49
C LEU A 59 0.73 1.15 11.19
#